data_AF-A0AAD2TPB0-F1
#
_entry.id   AF-A0AAD2TPB0-F1
#
_cell.length_a   1.000
_cell.length_b   1.000
_cell.length_c   1.000
_cell.angle_alpha   90.00
_cell.angle_beta   90.00
_cell.angle_gamma   90.00
#
_symmetry.space_group_name_H-M   'P 1'
#
loop_
_entity.id
_entity.type
_entity.pdbx_description
1 polymer ?
#
loop_
_entity_poly.entity_id
_entity_poly.type
_entity_poly.pdbx_seq_one_letter_code
_entity_poly.pdbx_strand_id
1 'polypeptide(L)'
;MKRRNFFRSIALGGVGAALTPVAKAASSLASEKMKPQTNVKQALAIPRNEYSMPGKYPGKVVKMNSAHGVVDGKPSEAVAYEMLKSGMLYLTGESDLKAAWLRFVGPEDVIGLKVNPIAGKLLSTSHAVTQSVIKQLEEAGIPRKNLIIWDRREVDLKESGFTEENYPGIRILGTEYQDENGSYIDADGKYYGENRIDRSQYFRAAIVEEYDAYTMPYMINSGEESYFSKICTEMVTKIINIPVLKNAGVSITSCMKNLAFGSISNTSRLHKELWHETCAYACAFPPLRDKVVLNIVDALKGCFEGGPEANPQFICQYNALLLGSDAVAVDSVGFDMVLAKRIEEGIQKQEKPGSRRFLELAEEIKLGIADRSKVDLKEIDL
;
A
#
# COMPACT_ATOMS: atom_id res chain seq x y z
N MET A 1 -19.71 8.26 -37.91
CA MET A 1 -20.10 9.68 -38.15
C MET A 1 -20.89 10.16 -36.94
N LYS A 2 -20.26 10.88 -36.00
CA LYS A 2 -20.34 12.35 -35.81
C LYS A 2 -21.76 12.92 -35.63
N ARG A 3 -21.99 13.45 -34.41
CA ARG A 3 -22.62 14.77 -34.08
C ARG A 3 -24.15 14.87 -34.26
N ARG A 4 -24.93 15.68 -33.55
CA ARG A 4 -24.83 16.62 -32.39
C ARG A 4 -26.25 17.20 -32.23
N ASN A 5 -26.67 17.49 -30.99
CA ASN A 5 -27.56 18.60 -30.60
C ASN A 5 -29.02 18.50 -31.14
N PHE A 6 -30.07 19.15 -30.61
CA PHE A 6 -30.22 20.27 -29.71
C PHE A 6 -31.68 20.35 -29.21
N PHE A 7 -31.87 21.14 -28.16
CA PHE A 7 -33.10 21.58 -27.50
C PHE A 7 -34.27 22.04 -28.39
N ARG A 8 -35.50 21.87 -27.87
CA ARG A 8 -36.64 22.79 -28.03
C ARG A 8 -37.28 23.01 -26.65
N SER A 9 -37.09 24.18 -26.03
CA SER A 9 -37.96 25.37 -26.09
C SER A 9 -39.17 25.28 -25.15
N ILE A 10 -39.15 25.99 -24.01
CA ILE A 10 -40.33 26.68 -23.46
C ILE A 10 -39.86 28.02 -22.91
N ALA A 11 -40.49 29.09 -23.40
CA ALA A 11 -40.45 30.43 -22.85
C ALA A 11 -41.83 30.76 -22.27
N LEU A 12 -41.81 31.70 -21.32
CA LEU A 12 -42.89 32.56 -20.81
C LEU A 12 -43.67 32.09 -19.58
N GLY A 13 -43.63 32.93 -18.55
CA GLY A 13 -44.59 32.96 -17.45
C GLY A 13 -43.95 33.33 -16.11
N GLY A 14 -43.69 34.61 -15.87
CA GLY A 14 -43.31 35.09 -14.53
C GLY A 14 -44.54 35.21 -13.62
N VAL A 15 -44.37 34.94 -12.33
CA VAL A 15 -44.84 35.68 -11.14
C VAL A 15 -44.14 35.04 -9.94
N GLY A 16 -43.57 35.87 -9.06
CA GLY A 16 -42.73 35.43 -7.94
C GLY A 16 -43.46 34.55 -6.93
N ALA A 17 -42.81 33.46 -6.55
CA ALA A 17 -42.95 32.86 -5.23
C ALA A 17 -41.61 33.08 -4.51
N ALA A 18 -41.64 33.89 -3.45
CA ALA A 18 -40.54 34.02 -2.52
C ALA A 18 -40.28 32.64 -1.89
N LEU A 19 -39.29 31.91 -2.41
CA LEU A 19 -38.77 30.72 -1.76
C LEU A 19 -38.05 31.19 -0.50
N THR A 20 -38.70 30.96 0.63
CA THR A 20 -38.15 31.15 1.97
C THR A 20 -36.75 30.50 2.06
N PRO A 21 -35.82 31.05 2.85
CA PRO A 21 -34.47 30.50 2.99
C PRO A 21 -34.44 29.05 3.52
N VAL A 22 -35.57 28.55 4.03
CA VAL A 22 -35.78 27.14 4.45
C VAL A 22 -35.82 26.18 3.25
N ALA A 23 -36.34 26.59 2.09
CA ALA A 23 -36.38 25.72 0.91
C ALA A 23 -35.00 25.55 0.25
N LYS A 24 -34.13 26.56 0.35
CA LYS A 24 -32.73 26.46 -0.09
C LYS A 24 -31.85 25.63 0.85
N ALA A 25 -32.19 25.60 2.14
CA ALA A 25 -31.56 24.71 3.13
C ALA A 25 -32.00 23.24 2.97
N ALA A 26 -33.23 23.00 2.49
CA ALA A 26 -33.71 21.66 2.17
C ALA A 26 -33.12 21.10 0.85
N SER A 27 -32.80 21.96 -0.11
CA SER A 27 -32.16 21.55 -1.38
C SER A 27 -30.63 21.40 -1.30
N SER A 28 -29.98 21.81 -0.20
CA SER A 28 -28.56 21.54 0.05
C SER A 28 -28.29 20.20 0.74
N LEU A 29 -29.35 19.47 1.12
CA LEU A 29 -29.31 18.03 1.30
C LEU A 29 -29.41 17.35 -0.08
N ALA A 30 -28.54 17.73 -1.01
CA ALA A 30 -28.19 16.83 -2.09
C ALA A 30 -27.75 15.55 -1.40
N SER A 31 -28.48 14.45 -1.60
CA SER A 31 -28.24 13.18 -0.91
C SER A 31 -26.74 12.89 -0.93
N GLU A 32 -26.05 13.06 0.19
CA GLU A 32 -24.76 12.42 0.38
C GLU A 32 -25.07 10.94 0.20
N LYS A 33 -24.67 10.39 -0.95
CA LYS A 33 -24.87 8.98 -1.25
C LYS A 33 -24.19 8.25 -0.10
N MET A 34 -24.99 7.68 0.80
CA MET A 34 -24.47 7.05 2.01
C MET A 34 -23.47 5.99 1.58
N LYS A 35 -22.22 6.10 2.04
CA LYS A 35 -21.17 5.18 1.60
C LYS A 35 -21.54 3.74 1.97
N PRO A 36 -21.18 2.75 1.13
CA PRO A 36 -21.42 1.35 1.45
C PRO A 36 -20.84 0.98 2.82
N GLN A 37 -21.62 0.25 3.61
CA GLN A 37 -21.24 -0.13 4.97
C GLN A 37 -20.09 -1.14 4.96
N THR A 38 -19.23 -1.07 5.97
CA THR A 38 -18.12 -2.01 6.17
C THR A 38 -18.13 -2.61 7.58
N ASN A 39 -17.40 -3.70 7.78
CA ASN A 39 -17.24 -4.34 9.09
C ASN A 39 -16.07 -3.78 9.93
N VAL A 40 -15.53 -2.60 9.61
CA VAL A 40 -14.36 -2.03 10.33
C VAL A 40 -14.57 -1.94 11.85
N LYS A 41 -15.80 -1.65 12.31
CA LYS A 41 -16.12 -1.60 13.74
C LYS A 41 -15.85 -2.92 14.46
N GLN A 42 -16.02 -4.06 13.77
CA GLN A 42 -15.69 -5.38 14.34
C GLN A 42 -14.17 -5.51 14.52
N ALA A 43 -13.36 -5.09 13.55
CA ALA A 43 -11.90 -5.08 13.67
C ALA A 43 -11.41 -4.17 14.80
N LEU A 44 -12.02 -3.00 14.96
CA LEU A 44 -11.68 -2.05 16.03
C LEU A 44 -12.06 -2.55 17.44
N ALA A 45 -13.02 -3.47 17.54
CA ALA A 45 -13.38 -4.10 18.81
C ALA A 45 -12.39 -5.19 19.25
N ILE A 46 -11.55 -5.70 18.33
CA ILE A 46 -10.53 -6.70 18.67
C ILE A 46 -9.40 -6.01 19.44
N PRO A 47 -9.03 -6.48 20.64
CA PRO A 47 -7.96 -5.90 21.43
C PRO A 47 -6.66 -5.78 20.65
N ARG A 48 -5.93 -4.68 20.88
CA ARG A 48 -4.59 -4.45 20.33
C ARG A 48 -3.55 -5.22 21.14
N ASN A 49 -2.42 -5.53 20.52
CA ASN A 49 -1.23 -6.06 21.20
C ASN A 49 -0.05 -5.09 21.06
N GLU A 50 1.11 -5.47 21.58
CA GLU A 50 2.32 -4.63 21.58
C GLU A 50 2.88 -4.32 20.17
N TYR A 51 2.47 -5.07 19.16
CA TYR A 51 2.88 -4.91 17.76
C TYR A 51 1.84 -4.21 16.92
N SER A 52 0.68 -3.87 17.49
CA SER A 52 -0.35 -3.13 16.78
C SER A 52 0.24 -1.82 16.23
N MET A 53 -0.13 -1.47 14.98
CA MET A 53 0.14 -0.15 14.39
C MET A 53 -0.20 0.98 15.39
N PRO A 54 0.44 2.15 15.38
CA PRO A 54 1.55 2.57 14.52
C PRO A 54 2.92 1.94 14.85
N GLY A 55 2.96 0.92 15.71
CA GLY A 55 4.20 0.26 16.10
C GLY A 55 5.03 1.08 17.09
N LYS A 56 6.33 0.77 17.17
CA LYS A 56 7.21 1.23 18.26
C LYS A 56 7.56 2.73 18.25
N TYR A 57 7.52 3.38 17.08
CA TYR A 57 7.95 4.77 16.89
C TYR A 57 6.85 5.57 16.17
N PRO A 58 5.69 5.80 16.82
CA PRO A 58 4.57 6.55 16.24
C PRO A 58 5.01 7.94 15.74
N GLY A 59 4.61 8.30 14.52
CA GLY A 59 4.91 9.61 13.93
C GLY A 59 6.37 9.86 13.52
N LYS A 60 7.32 9.00 13.90
CA LYS A 60 8.74 9.18 13.56
C LYS A 60 9.03 8.60 12.17
N VAL A 61 9.56 9.43 11.29
CA VAL A 61 9.94 9.05 9.92
C VAL A 61 11.38 9.49 9.66
N VAL A 62 12.18 8.58 9.11
CA VAL A 62 13.53 8.91 8.63
C VAL A 62 13.52 8.86 7.10
N LYS A 63 13.84 9.99 6.47
CA LYS A 63 14.07 10.11 5.04
C LYS A 63 15.56 10.15 4.78
N MET A 64 16.08 9.07 4.22
CA MET A 64 17.45 8.99 3.73
C MET A 64 17.48 9.49 2.30
N ASN A 65 18.43 10.36 1.95
CA ASN A 65 18.71 10.76 0.58
C ASN A 65 20.14 10.37 0.20
N SER A 66 20.39 10.06 -1.06
CA SER A 66 21.76 10.04 -1.60
C SER A 66 21.77 10.30 -3.09
N ALA A 67 22.61 11.22 -3.56
CA ALA A 67 22.77 11.52 -4.98
C ALA A 67 23.19 10.31 -5.83
N HIS A 68 23.66 9.24 -5.18
CA HIS A 68 24.12 8.00 -5.82
C HIS A 68 23.14 6.82 -5.62
N GLY A 69 21.92 7.09 -5.14
CA GLY A 69 20.88 6.07 -4.94
C GLY A 69 20.50 5.34 -6.24
N VAL A 70 20.59 6.04 -7.37
CA VAL A 70 20.41 5.49 -8.72
C VAL A 70 21.62 5.84 -9.59
N VAL A 71 22.28 4.83 -10.15
CA VAL A 71 23.44 4.97 -11.04
C VAL A 71 23.09 4.33 -12.39
N ASP A 72 23.31 5.05 -13.49
CA ASP A 72 22.97 4.60 -14.85
C ASP A 72 21.51 4.11 -14.98
N GLY A 73 20.59 4.79 -14.29
CA GLY A 73 19.16 4.47 -14.28
C GLY A 73 18.77 3.23 -13.45
N LYS A 74 19.72 2.64 -12.72
CA LYS A 74 19.51 1.46 -11.86
C LYS A 74 19.74 1.78 -10.39
N PRO A 75 18.85 1.36 -9.47
CA PRO A 75 19.09 1.44 -8.03
C PRO A 75 20.40 0.77 -7.62
N SER A 76 21.21 1.46 -6.81
CA SER A 76 22.49 0.95 -6.30
C SER A 76 22.27 0.19 -4.99
N GLU A 77 22.57 -1.11 -4.97
CA GLU A 77 22.46 -1.94 -3.76
C GLU A 77 23.40 -1.47 -2.64
N ALA A 78 24.64 -1.11 -2.96
CA ALA A 78 25.60 -0.64 -1.96
C ALA A 78 25.13 0.66 -1.27
N VAL A 79 24.55 1.59 -2.04
CA VAL A 79 24.02 2.84 -1.48
C VAL A 79 22.73 2.58 -0.72
N ALA A 80 21.82 1.74 -1.25
CA ALA A 80 20.60 1.34 -0.55
C ALA A 80 20.92 0.69 0.81
N TYR A 81 21.97 -0.13 0.87
CA TYR A 81 22.44 -0.75 2.10
C TYR A 81 22.89 0.29 3.14
N GLU A 82 23.73 1.25 2.78
CA GLU A 82 24.20 2.29 3.71
C GLU A 82 23.09 3.26 4.13
N MET A 83 22.18 3.61 3.21
CA MET A 83 20.97 4.39 3.53
C MET A 83 20.11 3.64 4.54
N LEU A 84 19.81 2.37 4.29
CA LEU A 84 19.00 1.54 5.19
C LEU A 84 19.67 1.40 6.57
N LYS A 85 20.97 1.11 6.62
CA LYS A 85 21.73 0.98 7.87
C LYS A 85 21.66 2.27 8.69
N SER A 86 22.00 3.40 8.08
CA SER A 86 22.00 4.71 8.76
C SER A 86 20.60 5.10 9.23
N GLY A 87 19.60 4.87 8.38
CA GLY A 87 18.20 5.13 8.70
C GLY A 87 17.69 4.26 9.86
N MET A 88 18.05 2.98 9.91
CA MET A 88 17.68 2.07 10.99
C MET A 88 18.29 2.47 12.33
N LEU A 89 19.59 2.83 12.34
CA LEU A 89 20.27 3.33 13.54
C LEU A 89 19.60 4.61 14.06
N TYR A 90 19.30 5.57 13.18
CA TYR A 90 18.62 6.80 13.60
C TYR A 90 17.17 6.56 14.07
N LEU A 91 16.41 5.75 13.34
CA LEU A 91 15.02 5.45 13.65
C LEU A 91 14.91 4.85 15.05
N THR A 92 15.76 3.89 15.36
CA THR A 92 15.75 3.15 16.63
C THR A 92 16.52 3.83 17.76
N GLY A 93 17.50 4.68 17.44
CA GLY A 93 18.44 5.25 18.39
C GLY A 93 19.53 4.27 18.84
N GLU A 94 19.62 3.09 18.23
CA GLU A 94 20.67 2.11 18.53
C GLU A 94 21.99 2.50 17.88
N SER A 95 23.10 2.12 18.51
CA SER A 95 24.46 2.29 17.97
C SER A 95 24.93 1.09 17.15
N ASP A 96 24.21 -0.03 17.22
CA ASP A 96 24.52 -1.29 16.55
C ASP A 96 23.37 -1.72 15.63
N LEU A 97 23.71 -2.18 14.43
CA LEU A 97 22.73 -2.50 13.41
C LEU A 97 21.91 -3.74 13.78
N LYS A 98 22.54 -4.74 14.40
CA LYS A 98 21.84 -5.93 14.88
C LYS A 98 20.84 -5.55 15.97
N ALA A 99 21.24 -4.74 16.95
CA ALA A 99 20.33 -4.23 17.96
C ALA A 99 19.15 -3.46 17.36
N ALA A 100 19.38 -2.63 16.32
CA ALA A 100 18.34 -1.90 15.60
C ALA A 100 17.30 -2.84 14.97
N TRP A 101 17.74 -3.87 14.24
CA TRP A 101 16.83 -4.86 13.64
C TRP A 101 16.06 -5.68 14.67
N LEU A 102 16.74 -6.07 15.77
CA LEU A 102 16.12 -6.81 16.87
C LEU A 102 15.07 -6.01 17.65
N ARG A 103 14.92 -4.70 17.38
CA ARG A 103 13.76 -3.94 17.84
C ARG A 103 12.47 -4.34 17.12
N PHE A 104 12.52 -4.88 15.91
CA PHE A 104 11.31 -5.15 15.11
C PHE A 104 11.02 -6.65 14.95
N VAL A 105 12.06 -7.48 14.86
CA VAL A 105 11.98 -8.90 14.55
C VAL A 105 13.00 -9.71 15.35
N GLY A 106 12.83 -11.01 15.49
CA GLY A 106 13.76 -11.92 16.15
C GLY A 106 14.04 -13.20 15.34
N PRO A 107 15.05 -13.99 15.73
CA PRO A 107 15.48 -15.18 14.99
C PRO A 107 14.42 -16.30 14.90
N GLU A 108 13.42 -16.27 15.79
CA GLU A 108 12.29 -17.22 15.79
C GLU A 108 11.10 -16.73 14.95
N ASP A 109 11.11 -15.47 14.50
CA ASP A 109 10.04 -14.93 13.65
C ASP A 109 10.11 -15.53 12.25
N VAL A 110 8.93 -15.74 11.65
CA VAL A 110 8.78 -15.91 10.20
C VAL A 110 8.39 -14.57 9.62
N ILE A 111 9.25 -13.99 8.79
CA ILE A 111 9.18 -12.59 8.37
C ILE A 111 8.71 -12.51 6.93
N GLY A 112 7.55 -11.89 6.73
CA GLY A 112 7.04 -11.53 5.40
C GLY A 112 7.61 -10.20 4.92
N LEU A 113 8.42 -10.22 3.87
CA LEU A 113 8.83 -9.04 3.12
C LEU A 113 7.77 -8.72 2.07
N LYS A 114 6.88 -7.78 2.39
CA LYS A 114 5.76 -7.39 1.51
C LYS A 114 6.24 -6.37 0.47
N VAL A 115 6.67 -6.85 -0.68
CA VAL A 115 7.13 -6.01 -1.80
C VAL A 115 5.94 -5.46 -2.61
N ASN A 116 6.21 -4.71 -3.69
CA ASN A 116 5.23 -4.19 -4.63
C ASN A 116 5.70 -4.41 -6.09
N PRO A 117 5.20 -5.45 -6.79
CA PRO A 117 5.59 -5.77 -8.15
C PRO A 117 4.66 -5.21 -9.23
N ILE A 118 3.49 -4.66 -8.88
CA ILE A 118 2.35 -4.46 -9.80
C ILE A 118 2.61 -3.54 -11.01
N ALA A 119 3.61 -2.66 -10.94
CA ALA A 119 3.96 -1.77 -12.05
C ALA A 119 5.05 -2.37 -12.96
N GLY A 120 5.29 -3.68 -12.83
CA GLY A 120 6.26 -4.46 -13.60
C GLY A 120 7.70 -4.03 -13.39
N LYS A 121 8.61 -4.56 -14.23
CA LYS A 121 10.07 -4.35 -14.17
C LYS A 121 10.51 -2.87 -14.15
N LEU A 122 9.66 -1.96 -14.64
CA LEU A 122 9.99 -0.54 -14.72
C LEU A 122 9.92 0.18 -13.38
N LEU A 123 8.99 -0.24 -12.49
CA LEU A 123 8.66 0.45 -11.25
C LEU A 123 8.11 -0.51 -10.16
N SER A 124 8.79 -1.63 -9.97
CA SER A 124 8.60 -2.52 -8.82
C SER A 124 9.56 -2.18 -7.69
N THR A 125 9.32 -2.72 -6.49
CA THR A 125 10.27 -2.64 -5.38
C THR A 125 11.63 -3.11 -5.88
N SER A 126 12.67 -2.29 -5.69
CA SER A 126 13.97 -2.62 -6.25
C SER A 126 14.58 -3.83 -5.56
N HIS A 127 15.28 -4.63 -6.35
CA HIS A 127 16.13 -5.70 -5.83
C HIS A 127 17.22 -5.13 -4.92
N ALA A 128 17.74 -3.94 -5.21
CA ALA A 128 18.73 -3.24 -4.38
C ALA A 128 18.25 -3.06 -2.93
N VAL A 129 17.03 -2.53 -2.72
CA VAL A 129 16.47 -2.36 -1.38
C VAL A 129 16.14 -3.70 -0.75
N THR A 130 15.54 -4.63 -1.50
CA THR A 130 15.15 -5.95 -0.98
C THR A 130 16.38 -6.76 -0.52
N GLN A 131 17.44 -6.83 -1.32
CA GLN A 131 18.69 -7.51 -0.97
C GLN A 131 19.37 -6.84 0.22
N SER A 132 19.34 -5.52 0.30
CA SER A 132 19.86 -4.78 1.47
C SER A 132 19.13 -5.14 2.75
N VAL A 133 17.79 -5.24 2.72
CA VAL A 133 16.98 -5.68 3.87
C VAL A 133 17.34 -7.11 4.26
N ILE A 134 17.38 -8.04 3.30
CA ILE A 134 17.72 -9.45 3.55
C ILE A 134 19.11 -9.57 4.18
N LYS A 135 20.11 -8.91 3.59
CA LYS A 135 21.49 -8.95 4.06
C LYS A 135 21.60 -8.44 5.50
N GLN A 136 20.98 -7.32 5.82
CA GLN A 136 21.04 -6.79 7.19
C GLN A 136 20.26 -7.65 8.20
N LEU A 137 19.16 -8.28 7.78
CA LEU A 137 18.46 -9.27 8.62
C LEU A 137 19.36 -10.48 8.92
N GLU A 138 20.05 -11.03 7.91
CA GLU A 138 20.99 -12.13 8.07
C GLU A 138 22.15 -11.75 9.01
N GLU A 139 22.73 -10.56 8.85
CA GLU A 139 23.75 -10.01 9.76
C GLU A 139 23.24 -9.81 11.19
N ALA A 140 21.94 -9.50 11.36
CA ALA A 140 21.29 -9.45 12.66
C ALA A 140 21.03 -10.83 13.28
N GLY A 141 21.31 -11.92 12.55
CA GLY A 141 21.15 -13.30 12.99
C GLY A 141 19.78 -13.91 12.65
N ILE A 142 19.02 -13.29 11.74
CA ILE A 142 17.75 -13.85 11.27
C ILE A 142 18.03 -14.94 10.24
N PRO A 143 17.53 -16.17 10.42
CA PRO A 143 17.74 -17.24 9.45
C PRO A 143 17.05 -16.93 8.11
N ARG A 144 17.80 -17.03 7.01
CA ARG A 144 17.27 -16.84 5.65
C ARG A 144 15.99 -17.63 5.34
N LYS A 145 15.93 -18.88 5.81
CA LYS A 145 14.78 -19.79 5.66
C LYS A 145 13.48 -19.26 6.31
N ASN A 146 13.59 -18.32 7.24
CA ASN A 146 12.45 -17.70 7.91
C ASN A 146 11.87 -16.53 7.10
N LEU A 147 12.52 -16.14 6.00
CA LEU A 147 12.05 -15.05 5.15
C LEU A 147 11.05 -15.57 4.09
N ILE A 148 10.01 -14.77 3.84
CA ILE A 148 9.07 -14.96 2.74
C ILE A 148 8.97 -13.63 1.99
N ILE A 149 9.30 -13.60 0.70
CA ILE A 149 8.96 -12.45 -0.15
C ILE A 149 7.56 -12.71 -0.72
N TRP A 150 6.67 -11.74 -0.55
CA TRP A 150 5.29 -11.95 -0.94
C TRP A 150 4.60 -10.70 -1.47
N ASP A 151 3.57 -10.94 -2.26
CA ASP A 151 2.61 -9.97 -2.75
C ASP A 151 1.27 -10.71 -3.00
N ARG A 152 0.31 -10.04 -3.61
CA ARG A 152 -0.95 -10.63 -4.01
C ARG A 152 -0.78 -11.56 -5.21
N ARG A 153 -0.03 -11.16 -6.24
CA ARG A 153 0.08 -11.92 -7.51
C ARG A 153 1.47 -12.52 -7.67
N GLU A 154 1.55 -13.83 -7.74
CA GLU A 154 2.81 -14.53 -7.91
C GLU A 154 3.42 -14.32 -9.30
N VAL A 155 2.58 -14.12 -10.33
CA VAL A 155 3.05 -13.77 -11.68
C VAL A 155 3.76 -12.42 -11.67
N ASP A 156 3.18 -11.38 -11.06
CA ASP A 156 3.81 -10.06 -10.97
C ASP A 156 5.17 -10.13 -10.24
N LEU A 157 5.28 -10.95 -9.18
CA LEU A 157 6.55 -11.22 -8.49
C LEU A 157 7.59 -11.83 -9.45
N LYS A 158 7.22 -12.92 -10.15
CA LYS A 158 8.09 -13.61 -11.11
C LYS A 158 8.54 -12.68 -12.24
N GLU A 159 7.60 -11.93 -12.83
CA GLU A 159 7.89 -10.96 -13.89
C GLU A 159 8.80 -9.83 -13.39
N SER A 160 8.69 -9.44 -12.14
CA SER A 160 9.56 -8.44 -11.51
C SER A 160 10.90 -9.01 -11.04
N GLY A 161 11.18 -10.31 -11.25
CA GLY A 161 12.45 -10.94 -10.91
C GLY A 161 12.53 -11.49 -9.48
N PHE A 162 11.45 -11.45 -8.72
CA PHE A 162 11.38 -12.15 -7.43
C PHE A 162 11.07 -13.62 -7.70
N THR A 163 12.13 -14.43 -7.79
CA THR A 163 12.07 -15.87 -8.04
C THR A 163 12.95 -16.60 -7.04
N GLU A 164 12.70 -17.89 -6.82
CA GLU A 164 13.57 -18.72 -5.96
C GLU A 164 14.99 -18.84 -6.52
N GLU A 165 15.18 -18.73 -7.83
CA GLU A 165 16.50 -18.68 -8.47
C GLU A 165 17.29 -17.42 -8.08
N ASN A 166 16.64 -16.25 -8.09
CA ASN A 166 17.27 -14.99 -7.70
C ASN A 166 17.38 -14.83 -6.17
N TYR A 167 16.57 -15.56 -5.41
CA TYR A 167 16.49 -15.52 -3.95
C TYR A 167 16.55 -16.94 -3.34
N PRO A 168 17.66 -17.68 -3.54
CA PRO A 168 17.74 -19.06 -3.11
C PRO A 168 17.56 -19.18 -1.60
N GLY A 169 16.74 -20.13 -1.15
CA GLY A 169 16.45 -20.36 0.27
C GLY A 169 15.43 -19.40 0.89
N ILE A 170 14.81 -18.51 0.11
CA ILE A 170 13.70 -17.64 0.52
C ILE A 170 12.45 -18.07 -0.26
N ARG A 171 11.33 -18.24 0.44
CA ARG A 171 10.06 -18.58 -0.22
C ARG A 171 9.50 -17.36 -0.94
N ILE A 172 9.03 -17.54 -2.18
CA ILE A 172 8.35 -16.51 -2.96
C ILE A 172 6.88 -16.89 -3.10
N LEU A 173 5.96 -16.10 -2.55
CA LEU A 173 4.54 -16.47 -2.50
C LEU A 173 3.62 -15.34 -2.98
N GLY A 174 2.71 -15.67 -3.91
CA GLY A 174 1.52 -14.86 -4.19
C GLY A 174 0.26 -15.45 -3.54
N THR A 175 -0.74 -14.64 -3.23
CA THR A 175 -2.06 -15.17 -2.84
C THR A 175 -2.77 -15.78 -4.06
N GLU A 176 -2.69 -15.08 -5.19
CA GLU A 176 -3.10 -15.48 -6.53
C GLU A 176 -1.88 -16.12 -7.21
N TYR A 177 -2.00 -17.39 -7.59
CA TYR A 177 -0.89 -18.14 -8.17
C TYR A 177 -1.37 -19.17 -9.19
N GLN A 178 -0.44 -19.57 -10.04
CA GLN A 178 -0.64 -20.57 -11.08
C GLN A 178 0.13 -21.85 -10.72
N ASP A 179 -0.27 -22.97 -11.31
CA ASP A 179 0.57 -24.16 -11.37
C ASP A 179 1.72 -24.02 -12.40
N GLU A 180 2.49 -25.08 -12.56
CA GLU A 180 3.63 -25.16 -13.47
C GLU A 180 3.26 -24.96 -14.96
N ASN A 181 2.00 -25.20 -15.32
CA ASN A 181 1.49 -25.02 -16.68
C ASN A 181 0.86 -23.64 -16.92
N GLY A 182 0.88 -22.75 -15.91
CA GLY A 182 0.27 -21.44 -15.98
C GLY A 182 -1.25 -21.43 -15.76
N SER A 183 -1.84 -22.52 -15.27
CA SER A 183 -3.27 -22.54 -14.92
C SER A 183 -3.50 -21.94 -13.53
N TYR A 184 -4.52 -21.10 -13.40
CA TYR A 184 -5.01 -20.64 -12.09
C TYR A 184 -6.03 -21.60 -11.46
N ILE A 185 -6.44 -22.63 -12.19
CA ILE A 185 -7.53 -23.53 -11.84
C ILE A 185 -7.00 -24.96 -11.76
N ASP A 186 -7.40 -25.69 -10.72
CA ASP A 186 -7.06 -27.10 -10.54
C ASP A 186 -7.97 -28.04 -11.36
N ALA A 187 -7.73 -29.35 -11.24
CA ALA A 187 -8.50 -30.36 -11.97
C ALA A 187 -9.99 -30.42 -11.57
N ASP A 188 -10.37 -29.89 -10.41
CA ASP A 188 -11.74 -29.84 -9.91
C ASP A 188 -12.46 -28.53 -10.30
N GLY A 189 -11.79 -27.65 -11.04
CA GLY A 189 -12.36 -26.35 -11.43
C GLY A 189 -12.27 -25.28 -10.36
N LYS A 190 -11.48 -25.47 -9.30
CA LYS A 190 -11.29 -24.47 -8.23
C LYS A 190 -10.06 -23.62 -8.47
N TYR A 191 -10.11 -22.35 -8.06
CA TYR A 191 -8.93 -21.51 -8.16
C TYR A 191 -7.90 -21.93 -7.11
N TYR A 192 -6.64 -22.10 -7.52
CA TYR A 192 -5.55 -22.38 -6.61
C TYR A 192 -5.46 -21.36 -5.47
N GLY A 193 -5.74 -20.08 -5.77
CA GLY A 193 -5.79 -19.00 -4.79
C GLY A 193 -6.79 -19.22 -3.64
N GLU A 194 -7.83 -20.04 -3.83
CA GLU A 194 -8.76 -20.39 -2.74
C GLU A 194 -8.05 -21.09 -1.57
N ASN A 195 -6.99 -21.84 -1.87
CA ASN A 195 -6.19 -22.50 -0.84
C ASN A 195 -5.35 -21.52 -0.01
N ARG A 196 -5.11 -20.29 -0.51
CA ARG A 196 -4.29 -19.24 0.12
C ARG A 196 -5.11 -18.08 0.69
N ILE A 197 -6.44 -18.16 0.74
CA ILE A 197 -7.28 -17.19 1.47
C ILE A 197 -7.86 -17.80 2.74
N ASP A 198 -7.91 -17.02 3.82
CA ASP A 198 -8.51 -17.39 5.09
C ASP A 198 -9.96 -16.90 5.15
N ARG A 199 -10.91 -17.82 5.02
CA ARG A 199 -12.34 -17.48 5.02
C ARG A 199 -12.88 -17.03 6.39
N SER A 200 -12.12 -17.24 7.47
CA SER A 200 -12.48 -16.78 8.81
C SER A 200 -12.07 -15.33 9.08
N GLN A 201 -11.15 -14.78 8.27
CA GLN A 201 -10.64 -13.42 8.38
C GLN A 201 -11.00 -12.63 7.14
N TYR A 202 -11.90 -11.64 7.25
CA TYR A 202 -12.37 -10.89 6.09
C TYR A 202 -12.68 -9.42 6.37
N PHE A 203 -12.41 -8.59 5.36
CA PHE A 203 -12.95 -7.24 5.22
C PHE A 203 -14.23 -7.31 4.38
N ARG A 204 -15.37 -7.01 4.99
CA ARG A 204 -16.67 -6.97 4.31
C ARG A 204 -17.00 -5.52 3.95
N ALA A 205 -17.48 -5.33 2.72
CA ALA A 205 -18.09 -4.09 2.26
C ALA A 205 -19.39 -4.42 1.51
N ALA A 206 -20.45 -3.64 1.75
CA ALA A 206 -21.77 -3.81 1.12
C ALA A 206 -21.78 -3.37 -0.36
N ILE A 207 -20.86 -3.95 -1.15
CA ILE A 207 -20.68 -3.76 -2.58
C ILE A 207 -20.42 -5.14 -3.18
N VAL A 208 -21.11 -5.44 -4.26
CA VAL A 208 -20.89 -6.64 -5.07
C VAL A 208 -20.57 -6.19 -6.50
N GLU A 209 -19.61 -6.88 -7.12
CA GLU A 209 -19.28 -6.75 -8.53
C GLU A 209 -19.20 -8.16 -9.10
N GLU A 210 -19.71 -8.34 -10.31
CA GLU A 210 -19.60 -9.59 -11.06
C GLU A 210 -18.33 -9.57 -11.91
N TYR A 211 -17.62 -10.69 -11.95
CA TYR A 211 -16.35 -10.82 -12.67
C TYR A 211 -16.48 -11.78 -13.84
N ASP A 212 -15.86 -11.42 -14.96
CA ASP A 212 -15.67 -12.35 -16.06
C ASP A 212 -14.62 -13.42 -15.74
N ALA A 213 -14.57 -14.47 -16.56
CA ALA A 213 -13.63 -15.58 -16.39
C ALA A 213 -12.16 -15.15 -16.46
N TYR A 214 -11.86 -14.02 -17.09
CA TYR A 214 -10.50 -13.47 -17.18
C TYR A 214 -10.08 -12.80 -15.87
N THR A 215 -11.01 -12.09 -15.22
CA THR A 215 -10.76 -11.31 -14.01
C THR A 215 -10.83 -12.16 -12.74
N MET A 216 -11.69 -13.18 -12.74
CA MET A 216 -11.96 -14.01 -11.57
C MET A 216 -10.73 -14.68 -10.93
N PRO A 217 -9.74 -15.21 -11.68
CA PRO A 217 -8.49 -15.70 -11.11
C PRO A 217 -7.74 -14.68 -10.24
N TYR A 218 -7.87 -13.40 -10.56
CA TYR A 218 -7.28 -12.30 -9.81
C TYR A 218 -8.18 -11.77 -8.69
N MET A 219 -9.37 -12.32 -8.50
CA MET A 219 -10.28 -11.94 -7.41
C MET A 219 -10.49 -13.09 -6.44
N ILE A 220 -10.35 -14.35 -6.89
CA ILE A 220 -10.51 -15.62 -6.16
C ILE A 220 -11.96 -15.88 -5.70
N ASN A 221 -12.69 -14.84 -5.32
CA ASN A 221 -14.09 -14.93 -4.91
C ASN A 221 -14.88 -13.70 -5.34
N SER A 222 -16.21 -13.88 -5.42
CA SER A 222 -17.19 -12.79 -5.56
C SER A 222 -17.87 -12.51 -4.21
N GLY A 223 -18.86 -11.62 -4.20
CA GLY A 223 -19.64 -11.27 -3.01
C GLY A 223 -19.12 -10.02 -2.28
N GLU A 224 -19.56 -9.86 -1.04
CA GLU A 224 -19.25 -8.68 -0.22
C GLU A 224 -17.94 -8.81 0.56
N GLU A 225 -17.38 -10.01 0.63
CA GLU A 225 -16.19 -10.35 1.42
C GLU A 225 -14.90 -10.28 0.60
N SER A 226 -13.90 -9.63 1.19
CA SER A 226 -12.50 -9.72 0.82
C SER A 226 -11.77 -10.52 1.91
N TYR A 227 -11.29 -11.71 1.59
CA TYR A 227 -10.63 -12.59 2.54
C TYR A 227 -9.15 -12.26 2.64
N PHE A 228 -8.60 -12.29 3.85
CA PHE A 228 -7.16 -12.08 4.05
C PHE A 228 -6.35 -13.27 3.54
N SER A 229 -5.16 -13.00 3.04
CA SER A 229 -4.21 -14.03 2.62
C SER A 229 -3.75 -14.86 3.81
N LYS A 230 -3.69 -16.19 3.65
CA LYS A 230 -3.06 -17.08 4.63
C LYS A 230 -1.59 -16.77 4.87
N ILE A 231 -0.94 -16.07 3.93
CA ILE A 231 0.41 -15.57 4.13
C ILE A 231 0.45 -14.67 5.37
N CYS A 232 -0.49 -13.74 5.51
CA CYS A 232 -0.54 -12.83 6.66
C CYS A 232 -1.33 -13.38 7.86
N THR A 233 -2.27 -14.31 7.68
CA THR A 233 -3.01 -14.89 8.83
C THR A 233 -2.23 -16.04 9.49
N GLU A 234 -1.66 -16.96 8.71
CA GLU A 234 -1.13 -18.24 9.20
C GLU A 234 0.40 -18.38 9.04
N MET A 235 1.01 -17.82 7.98
CA MET A 235 2.40 -18.16 7.63
C MET A 235 3.46 -17.25 8.27
N VAL A 236 3.18 -15.96 8.41
CA VAL A 236 4.14 -14.98 8.97
C VAL A 236 3.76 -14.54 10.37
N THR A 237 4.78 -14.30 11.21
CA THR A 237 4.64 -13.70 12.54
C THR A 237 4.87 -12.19 12.51
N LYS A 238 5.69 -11.71 11.55
CA LYS A 238 6.03 -10.30 11.33
C LYS A 238 5.96 -9.93 9.85
N ILE A 239 5.61 -8.69 9.56
CA ILE A 239 5.61 -8.11 8.22
C ILE A 239 6.51 -6.88 8.21
N ILE A 240 7.47 -6.87 7.28
CA ILE A 240 8.21 -5.67 6.86
C ILE A 240 7.64 -5.27 5.50
N ASN A 241 7.05 -4.08 5.44
CA ASN A 241 6.40 -3.55 4.25
C ASN A 241 7.39 -2.75 3.42
N ILE A 242 7.56 -3.09 2.14
CA ILE A 242 8.56 -2.48 1.25
C ILE A 242 7.89 -1.95 -0.03
N PRO A 243 7.01 -0.94 0.07
CA PRO A 243 6.28 -0.41 -1.08
C PRO A 243 7.17 0.48 -1.96
N VAL A 244 6.70 0.78 -3.17
CA VAL A 244 7.31 1.80 -4.05
C VAL A 244 6.57 3.12 -3.92
N LEU A 245 7.29 4.24 -3.92
CA LEU A 245 6.69 5.57 -3.95
C LEU A 245 6.08 5.87 -5.33
N LYS A 246 4.75 5.74 -5.44
CA LYS A 246 4.02 6.11 -6.66
C LYS A 246 2.61 6.66 -6.42
N ASN A 247 2.15 7.50 -7.34
CA ASN A 247 0.81 8.09 -7.32
C ASN A 247 -0.31 7.06 -7.60
N ALA A 248 -1.53 7.38 -7.15
CA ALA A 248 -2.79 6.80 -7.63
C ALA A 248 -3.83 7.92 -7.75
N GLY A 249 -4.16 8.29 -8.99
CA GLY A 249 -4.98 9.47 -9.24
C GLY A 249 -4.37 10.68 -8.52
N VAL A 250 -5.16 11.37 -7.70
CA VAL A 250 -4.69 12.54 -6.93
C VAL A 250 -3.92 12.19 -5.65
N SER A 251 -3.82 10.91 -5.31
CA SER A 251 -3.20 10.39 -4.07
C SER A 251 -1.97 9.52 -4.36
N ILE A 252 -1.56 8.65 -3.43
CA ILE A 252 -0.43 7.71 -3.54
C ILE A 252 -0.82 6.25 -3.24
N THR A 253 0.06 5.29 -3.55
CA THR A 253 -0.17 3.84 -3.33
C THR A 253 0.82 3.15 -2.38
N SER A 254 1.56 3.92 -1.59
CA SER A 254 2.68 3.53 -0.71
C SER A 254 2.29 2.50 0.37
N CYS A 255 2.54 2.72 1.66
CA CYS A 255 2.44 1.70 2.71
C CYS A 255 1.03 1.12 2.85
N MET A 256 0.03 1.99 3.08
CA MET A 256 -1.31 1.56 3.45
C MET A 256 -2.01 0.82 2.31
N LYS A 257 -1.86 1.30 1.06
CA LYS A 257 -2.45 0.63 -0.09
C LYS A 257 -1.72 -0.68 -0.41
N ASN A 258 -0.39 -0.71 -0.31
CA ASN A 258 0.41 -1.92 -0.54
C ASN A 258 0.02 -3.05 0.42
N LEU A 259 -0.30 -2.70 1.67
CA LEU A 259 -0.81 -3.64 2.67
C LEU A 259 -2.26 -4.02 2.39
N ALA A 260 -3.18 -3.06 2.29
CA ALA A 260 -4.60 -3.33 2.15
C ALA A 260 -4.93 -4.15 0.90
N PHE A 261 -4.66 -3.59 -0.29
CA PHE A 261 -5.01 -4.22 -1.57
C PHE A 261 -4.10 -5.40 -1.92
N GLY A 262 -2.92 -5.48 -1.30
CA GLY A 262 -1.96 -6.57 -1.50
C GLY A 262 -2.22 -7.79 -0.61
N SER A 263 -3.11 -7.71 0.38
CA SER A 263 -3.29 -8.77 1.38
C SER A 263 -4.70 -9.34 1.43
N ILE A 264 -5.64 -8.82 0.64
CA ILE A 264 -7.02 -9.28 0.60
C ILE A 264 -7.46 -9.63 -0.82
N SER A 265 -8.39 -10.57 -0.95
CA SER A 265 -9.01 -10.97 -2.21
C SER A 265 -10.13 -10.02 -2.66
N ASN A 266 -10.74 -10.29 -3.83
CA ASN A 266 -11.96 -9.63 -4.31
C ASN A 266 -11.87 -8.08 -4.42
N THR A 267 -10.70 -7.50 -4.63
CA THR A 267 -10.55 -6.05 -4.38
C THR A 267 -11.15 -5.12 -5.44
N SER A 268 -11.49 -5.59 -6.64
CA SER A 268 -11.91 -4.72 -7.76
C SER A 268 -13.06 -3.80 -7.34
N ARG A 269 -14.07 -4.38 -6.69
CA ARG A 269 -15.29 -3.69 -6.23
C ARG A 269 -15.03 -2.52 -5.28
N LEU A 270 -13.87 -2.53 -4.62
CA LEU A 270 -13.48 -1.54 -3.62
C LEU A 270 -12.87 -0.27 -4.22
N HIS A 271 -12.36 -0.32 -5.45
CA HIS A 271 -11.58 0.78 -6.03
C HIS A 271 -12.42 2.03 -6.34
N LYS A 272 -13.70 1.86 -6.69
CA LYS A 272 -14.52 2.97 -7.15
C LYS A 272 -15.09 3.82 -6.01
N GLU A 273 -15.74 3.17 -5.03
CA GLU A 273 -16.48 3.87 -3.97
C GLU A 273 -15.75 3.89 -2.62
N LEU A 274 -14.84 2.94 -2.38
CA LEU A 274 -14.21 2.69 -1.08
C LEU A 274 -12.69 2.67 -1.13
N TRP A 275 -12.05 3.34 -2.08
CA TRP A 275 -10.59 3.32 -2.20
C TRP A 275 -9.90 3.80 -0.91
N HIS A 276 -10.36 4.94 -0.37
CA HIS A 276 -9.79 5.51 0.86
C HIS A 276 -10.08 4.64 2.08
N GLU A 277 -11.33 4.19 2.22
CA GLU A 277 -11.76 3.29 3.30
C GLU A 277 -11.01 1.98 3.26
N THR A 278 -10.77 1.40 2.09
CA THR A 278 -10.06 0.11 1.98
C THR A 278 -8.60 0.25 2.38
N CYS A 279 -7.91 1.30 1.91
CA CYS A 279 -6.54 1.60 2.32
C CYS A 279 -6.40 1.72 3.85
N ALA A 280 -7.35 2.37 4.52
CA ALA A 280 -7.33 2.55 5.97
C ALA A 280 -7.86 1.33 6.74
N TYR A 281 -9.08 0.90 6.45
CA TYR A 281 -9.85 -0.02 7.27
C TYR A 281 -9.38 -1.47 7.15
N ALA A 282 -8.89 -1.92 5.99
CA ALA A 282 -8.33 -3.27 5.87
C ALA A 282 -7.09 -3.43 6.76
N CYS A 283 -6.29 -2.36 6.90
CA CYS A 283 -5.13 -2.33 7.81
C CYS A 283 -5.51 -2.36 9.29
N ALA A 284 -6.79 -2.18 9.65
CA ALA A 284 -7.27 -2.24 11.04
C ALA A 284 -7.47 -3.67 11.56
N PHE A 285 -7.43 -4.67 10.68
CA PHE A 285 -7.63 -6.07 11.06
C PHE A 285 -6.33 -6.68 11.59
N PRO A 286 -6.40 -7.58 12.60
CA PRO A 286 -5.22 -8.20 13.21
C PRO A 286 -4.18 -8.79 12.25
N PRO A 287 -4.54 -9.45 11.13
CA PRO A 287 -3.55 -9.99 10.19
C PRO A 287 -2.55 -8.96 9.64
N LEU A 288 -2.92 -7.67 9.63
CA LEU A 288 -2.04 -6.57 9.25
C LEU A 288 -1.69 -5.69 10.45
N ARG A 289 -2.70 -5.21 11.17
CA ARG A 289 -2.56 -4.27 12.29
C ARG A 289 -1.51 -4.74 13.28
N ASP A 290 -1.48 -6.03 13.61
CA ASP A 290 -0.70 -6.59 14.71
C ASP A 290 0.58 -7.30 14.26
N LYS A 291 0.89 -7.26 12.96
CA LYS A 291 2.05 -7.96 12.37
C LYS A 291 2.99 -7.02 11.61
N VAL A 292 2.51 -5.89 11.10
CA VAL A 292 3.36 -4.91 10.42
C VAL A 292 4.19 -4.14 11.43
N VAL A 293 5.51 -4.34 11.42
CA VAL A 293 6.43 -3.76 12.41
C VAL A 293 7.32 -2.64 11.85
N LEU A 294 7.54 -2.63 10.54
CA LEU A 294 8.42 -1.67 9.87
C LEU A 294 7.96 -1.44 8.43
N ASN A 295 8.04 -0.19 7.98
CA ASN A 295 7.79 0.23 6.61
C ASN A 295 9.07 0.86 6.04
N ILE A 296 9.46 0.43 4.85
CA ILE A 296 10.64 0.91 4.10
C ILE A 296 10.16 1.27 2.70
N VAL A 297 9.77 2.52 2.47
CA VAL A 297 9.34 2.96 1.14
C VAL A 297 10.57 3.09 0.26
N ASP A 298 10.59 2.30 -0.80
CA ASP A 298 11.54 2.46 -1.90
C ASP A 298 11.12 3.67 -2.74
N ALA A 299 11.87 4.75 -2.58
CA ALA A 299 11.76 5.95 -3.39
C ALA A 299 13.06 6.21 -4.18
N LEU A 300 13.90 5.20 -4.42
CA LEU A 300 15.09 5.40 -5.27
C LEU A 300 14.63 5.82 -6.67
N LYS A 301 13.62 5.10 -7.19
CA LYS A 301 12.78 5.51 -8.31
C LYS A 301 11.33 5.57 -7.85
N GLY A 302 10.57 6.50 -8.41
CA GLY A 302 9.13 6.63 -8.12
C GLY A 302 8.36 7.13 -9.32
N CYS A 303 7.04 7.24 -9.18
CA CYS A 303 6.16 7.80 -10.21
C CYS A 303 5.22 8.84 -9.63
N PHE A 304 5.23 10.04 -10.21
CA PHE A 304 4.47 11.18 -9.68
C PHE A 304 3.16 11.44 -10.42
N GLU A 305 2.91 10.84 -11.59
CA GLU A 305 1.66 11.00 -12.34
C GLU A 305 1.36 9.77 -13.23
N GLY A 306 0.09 9.54 -13.56
CA GLY A 306 -0.30 8.46 -14.48
C GLY A 306 -0.24 7.05 -13.89
N GLY A 307 0.13 6.90 -12.62
CA GLY A 307 0.02 5.65 -11.87
C GLY A 307 -1.44 5.20 -11.62
N PRO A 308 -1.64 3.97 -11.09
CA PRO A 308 -0.64 3.18 -10.37
C PRO A 308 0.25 2.26 -11.21
N GLU A 309 -0.02 2.16 -12.52
CA GLU A 309 0.85 1.47 -13.49
C GLU A 309 2.13 2.27 -13.76
N ALA A 310 3.14 1.62 -14.33
CA ALA A 310 4.35 2.32 -14.75
C ALA A 310 4.04 3.19 -15.97
N ASN A 311 4.10 4.50 -15.79
CA ASN A 311 4.15 5.45 -16.90
C ASN A 311 5.56 6.04 -17.01
N PRO A 312 6.38 5.60 -18.00
CA PRO A 312 7.77 6.02 -18.12
C PRO A 312 7.97 7.54 -18.15
N GLN A 313 7.01 8.30 -18.69
CA GLN A 313 7.07 9.76 -18.75
C GLN A 313 7.13 10.41 -17.37
N PHE A 314 6.52 9.78 -16.37
CA PHE A 314 6.39 10.31 -15.02
C PHE A 314 7.21 9.52 -13.99
N ILE A 315 8.09 8.63 -14.46
CA ILE A 315 9.08 7.99 -13.59
C ILE A 315 10.22 8.98 -13.34
N CYS A 316 10.53 9.21 -12.08
CA CYS A 316 11.64 10.05 -11.66
C CYS A 316 12.51 9.34 -10.61
N GLN A 317 13.70 9.89 -10.37
CA GLN A 317 14.58 9.45 -9.30
C GLN A 317 14.40 10.39 -8.11
N TYR A 318 13.74 9.93 -7.03
CA TYR A 318 13.75 10.69 -5.78
C TYR A 318 15.02 10.42 -4.98
N ASN A 319 15.75 9.34 -5.29
CA ASN A 319 17.03 9.01 -4.67
C ASN A 319 16.92 8.91 -3.13
N ALA A 320 15.80 8.37 -2.66
CA ALA A 320 15.45 8.37 -1.24
C ALA A 320 14.92 7.01 -0.74
N LEU A 321 15.03 6.80 0.57
CA LEU A 321 14.28 5.77 1.31
C LEU A 321 13.52 6.43 2.46
N LEU A 322 12.27 6.02 2.69
CA LEU A 322 11.52 6.42 3.90
C LEU A 322 11.38 5.23 4.85
N LEU A 323 11.79 5.41 6.10
CA LEU A 323 11.75 4.37 7.12
C LEU A 323 10.89 4.82 8.30
N GLY A 324 10.04 3.92 8.80
CA GLY A 324 9.25 4.15 10.02
C GLY A 324 8.38 2.95 10.41
N SER A 325 8.04 2.82 11.69
CA SER A 325 7.05 1.81 12.11
C SER A 325 5.61 2.25 11.82
N ASP A 326 5.38 3.58 11.79
CA ASP A 326 4.08 4.18 11.52
C ASP A 326 3.84 4.33 10.01
N ALA A 327 3.07 3.42 9.42
CA ALA A 327 2.75 3.42 8.00
C ALA A 327 2.02 4.70 7.55
N VAL A 328 1.21 5.30 8.43
CA VAL A 328 0.42 6.51 8.11
C VAL A 328 1.34 7.72 8.04
N ALA A 329 2.26 7.86 9.00
CA ALA A 329 3.24 8.95 9.00
C ALA A 329 4.20 8.85 7.81
N VAL A 330 4.68 7.64 7.50
CA VAL A 330 5.53 7.39 6.34
C VAL A 330 4.81 7.75 5.03
N ASP A 331 3.54 7.38 4.88
CA ASP A 331 2.75 7.75 3.71
C ASP A 331 2.43 9.24 3.64
N SER A 332 2.29 9.93 4.78
CA SER A 332 2.15 11.40 4.79
C SER A 332 3.39 12.07 4.18
N VAL A 333 4.59 11.63 4.54
CA VAL A 333 5.85 12.15 3.97
C VAL A 333 5.97 11.78 2.48
N GLY A 334 5.66 10.53 2.12
CA GLY A 334 5.67 10.10 0.72
C GLY A 334 4.67 10.89 -0.15
N PHE A 335 3.51 11.22 0.40
CA PHE A 335 2.51 12.04 -0.29
C PHE A 335 3.08 13.44 -0.59
N ASP A 336 3.76 14.05 0.39
CA ASP A 336 4.37 15.36 0.24
C ASP A 336 5.49 15.36 -0.81
N MET A 337 6.28 14.28 -0.90
CA MET A 337 7.28 14.11 -1.96
C MET A 337 6.63 14.09 -3.36
N VAL A 338 5.58 13.31 -3.55
CA VAL A 338 4.87 13.23 -4.84
C VAL A 338 4.17 14.56 -5.18
N LEU A 339 3.56 15.21 -4.20
CA LEU A 339 2.93 16.52 -4.37
C LEU A 339 3.96 17.58 -4.78
N ALA A 340 5.10 17.64 -4.08
CA ALA A 340 6.19 18.55 -4.41
C ALA A 340 6.67 18.35 -5.85
N LYS A 341 6.87 17.09 -6.27
CA LYS A 341 7.27 16.77 -7.64
C LYS A 341 6.22 17.19 -8.68
N ARG A 342 4.93 16.96 -8.40
CA ARG A 342 3.84 17.42 -9.27
C ARG A 342 3.78 18.94 -9.41
N ILE A 343 4.11 19.68 -8.36
CA ILE A 343 4.16 21.15 -8.38
C ILE A 343 5.37 21.63 -9.19
N GLU A 344 6.54 21.05 -8.95
CA GLU A 344 7.77 21.30 -9.71
C GLU A 344 7.56 21.11 -11.22
N GLU A 345 6.88 20.03 -11.61
CA GLU A 345 6.60 19.66 -13.00
C GLU A 345 5.37 20.37 -13.59
N GLY A 346 4.74 21.28 -12.84
CA GLY A 346 3.58 22.06 -13.30
C GLY A 346 2.28 21.26 -13.51
N ILE A 347 2.21 20.01 -13.03
CA ILE A 347 1.04 19.13 -13.14
C ILE A 347 -0.08 19.58 -12.19
N GLN A 348 0.29 20.11 -11.02
CA GLN A 348 -0.63 20.52 -9.98
C GLN A 348 -0.12 21.80 -9.32
N LYS A 349 -1.01 22.71 -8.91
CA LYS A 349 -0.59 23.98 -8.28
C LYS A 349 -0.51 23.91 -6.75
N GLN A 350 -1.36 23.09 -6.15
CA GLN A 350 -1.52 22.94 -4.71
C GLN A 350 -2.16 21.58 -4.43
N GLU A 351 -2.11 21.10 -3.18
CA GLU A 351 -2.85 19.92 -2.75
C GLU A 351 -4.34 19.97 -3.15
N LYS A 352 -4.87 18.85 -3.67
CA LYS A 352 -6.29 18.73 -4.01
C LYS A 352 -7.10 18.30 -2.78
N PRO A 353 -8.28 18.88 -2.50
CA PRO A 353 -9.13 18.46 -1.40
C PRO A 353 -9.42 16.96 -1.43
N GLY A 354 -9.35 16.30 -0.27
CA GLY A 354 -9.62 14.86 -0.12
C GLY A 354 -8.51 13.92 -0.61
N SER A 355 -7.42 14.45 -1.20
CA SER A 355 -6.32 13.60 -1.72
C SER A 355 -5.60 12.79 -0.65
N ARG A 356 -5.66 13.20 0.62
CA ARG A 356 -5.13 12.49 1.79
C ARG A 356 -6.20 11.79 2.63
N ARG A 357 -7.44 11.66 2.14
CA ARG A 357 -8.56 11.14 2.95
C ARG A 357 -8.28 9.76 3.56
N PHE A 358 -7.48 8.91 2.92
CA PHE A 358 -7.13 7.61 3.49
C PHE A 358 -6.22 7.71 4.72
N LEU A 359 -5.34 8.72 4.79
CA LEU A 359 -4.50 9.00 5.94
C LEU A 359 -5.33 9.53 7.11
N GLU A 360 -6.23 10.47 6.82
CA GLU A 360 -7.17 11.01 7.81
C GLU A 360 -8.04 9.90 8.41
N LEU A 361 -8.61 9.04 7.56
CA LEU A 361 -9.38 7.88 8.00
C LEU A 361 -8.55 6.94 8.89
N ALA A 362 -7.29 6.69 8.53
CA ALA A 362 -6.40 5.84 9.32
C ALA A 362 -6.06 6.44 10.68
N GLU A 363 -5.85 7.76 10.76
CA GLU A 363 -5.64 8.49 12.02
C GLU A 363 -6.91 8.49 12.90
N GLU A 364 -8.10 8.72 12.31
CA GLU A 364 -9.40 8.65 13.00
C GLU A 364 -9.59 7.31 13.74
N ILE A 365 -9.11 6.20 13.16
CA ILE A 365 -9.18 4.87 13.77
C ILE A 365 -7.89 4.42 14.47
N LYS A 366 -7.00 5.37 14.76
CA LYS A 366 -5.76 5.18 15.54
C LYS A 366 -4.80 4.15 14.93
N LEU A 367 -4.62 4.14 13.62
CA LEU A 367 -3.59 3.34 12.95
C LEU A 367 -2.25 4.07 12.84
N GLY A 368 -2.24 5.40 12.94
CA GLY A 368 -1.02 6.19 12.95
C GLY A 368 -1.29 7.68 12.85
N ILE A 369 -0.22 8.44 12.63
CA ILE A 369 -0.25 9.90 12.64
C ILE A 369 -0.26 10.42 11.19
N ALA A 370 -1.34 11.11 10.81
CA ALA A 370 -1.51 11.71 9.49
C ALA A 370 -1.27 13.22 9.50
N ASP A 371 -1.50 13.86 10.66
CA ASP A 371 -1.26 15.27 10.87
C ASP A 371 0.22 15.60 10.70
N ARG A 372 0.56 16.31 9.60
CA ARG A 372 1.93 16.74 9.26
C ARG A 372 2.62 17.45 10.43
N SER A 373 1.89 18.19 11.26
CA SER A 373 2.48 18.92 12.39
C SER A 373 2.94 18.01 13.53
N LYS A 374 2.52 16.74 13.54
CA LYS A 374 2.88 15.72 14.53
C LYS A 374 3.83 14.66 13.99
N VAL A 375 4.17 14.71 12.70
CA VAL A 375 5.16 13.82 12.10
C VAL A 375 6.55 14.36 12.43
N ASP A 376 7.34 13.57 13.17
CA ASP A 376 8.76 13.83 13.44
C ASP A 376 9.59 13.30 12.26
N LEU A 377 9.75 14.16 11.24
CA LEU A 377 10.55 13.87 10.06
C LEU A 377 12.01 14.25 10.30
N LYS A 378 12.91 13.28 10.19
CA LYS A 378 14.34 13.51 10.03
C LYS A 378 14.77 13.24 8.59
N GLU A 379 15.40 14.24 7.97
CA GLU A 379 16.11 14.07 6.71
C GLU A 379 17.63 13.90 6.96
N ILE A 380 18.25 12.96 6.24
CA ILE A 380 19.69 12.66 6.32
C ILE A 380 20.21 12.42 4.90
N ASP A 381 21.24 13.16 4.53
CA ASP A 381 21.95 12.99 3.25
C ASP A 381 23.20 12.11 3.47
N LEU A 382 23.34 11.07 2.66
CA LEU A 382 24.46 10.11 2.65
C LEU A 382 25.46 10.39 1.53
#